data_AF-A0A0A8F245-F1
#
_entry.id   AF-A0A0A8F245-F1
#
_cell.length_a   1.000
_cell.length_b   1.000
_cell.length_c   1.000
_cell.angle_alpha   90.00
_cell.angle_beta   90.00
_cell.angle_gamma   90.00
#
_symmetry.space_group_name_H-M   'P 1'
#
loop_
_entity.id
_entity.type
_entity.pdbx_description
1 polymer ?
#
loop_
_entity_poly.entity_id
_entity_poly.type
_entity_poly.pdbx_seq_one_letter_code
_entity_poly.pdbx_strand_id
1 'polypeptide(L)'
;MSTDPLPPAPLRDVAQNPEATARYLAAMQRTLLDIEKNLQTLAVETRLHCRGLHVDGDRWYHARMRALPVEKALQDVLKHVNGLSKGLEKTAYKRNAFADEVKKLPGKRREKELEKQRKKNPKQLQVAPNPTQEGAQGQNSGYSVPTSIYDLGSRESA
;
A
#
# COMPACT_ATOMS: atom_id res chain seq x y z
N MET A 1 39.63 19.45 20.12
CA MET A 1 38.83 18.32 19.61
C MET A 1 37.91 17.88 20.75
N SER A 2 36.69 18.40 20.81
CA SER A 2 35.71 18.01 21.84
C SER A 2 34.96 16.77 21.36
N THR A 3 35.16 15.66 22.07
CA THR A 3 34.32 14.46 21.98
C THR A 3 33.14 14.64 22.93
N ASP A 4 32.12 15.34 22.47
CA ASP A 4 30.83 15.34 23.15
C ASP A 4 30.11 13.99 22.89
N PRO A 5 29.62 13.30 23.92
CA PRO A 5 28.85 12.08 23.74
C PRO A 5 27.47 12.42 23.19
N LEU A 6 27.18 11.96 21.96
CA LEU A 6 25.86 12.05 21.32
C LEU A 6 24.75 11.48 22.22
N PRO A 7 23.69 12.24 22.56
CA PRO A 7 22.51 11.70 23.21
C PRO A 7 21.52 11.14 22.16
N PRO A 8 20.69 10.18 22.56
CA PRO A 8 20.94 8.76 22.52
C PRO A 8 20.62 8.16 21.13
N ALA A 9 21.07 6.92 20.88
CA ALA A 9 20.85 6.17 19.65
C ALA A 9 19.53 5.33 19.52
N PRO A 10 18.44 5.48 20.31
CA PRO A 10 17.37 4.49 20.38
C PRO A 10 16.43 4.54 19.17
N LEU A 11 16.18 5.72 18.60
CA LEU A 11 15.32 5.82 17.42
C LEU A 11 15.98 5.26 16.16
N ARG A 12 17.33 5.24 16.14
CA ARG A 12 18.08 4.66 15.04
C ARG A 12 17.91 3.14 15.02
N ASP A 13 17.96 2.50 16.19
CA ASP A 13 17.71 1.06 16.34
C ASP A 13 16.26 0.70 16.01
N VAL A 14 15.30 1.52 16.47
CA VAL A 14 13.88 1.37 16.13
C VAL A 14 13.64 1.47 14.62
N ALA A 15 14.31 2.39 13.92
CA ALA A 15 14.14 2.57 12.47
C ALA A 15 14.72 1.41 11.63
N GLN A 16 15.80 0.79 12.12
CA GLN A 16 16.42 -0.37 11.45
C GLN A 16 15.48 -1.58 11.48
N ASN A 17 14.76 -1.81 12.57
CA ASN A 17 13.85 -2.94 12.72
C ASN A 17 12.39 -2.55 12.39
N PRO A 18 11.77 -3.13 11.34
CA PRO A 18 10.39 -2.81 10.97
C PRO A 18 9.37 -3.14 12.08
N GLU A 19 9.58 -4.21 12.85
CA GLU A 19 8.71 -4.59 13.94
C GLU A 19 8.83 -3.61 15.12
N ALA A 20 10.04 -3.20 15.45
CA ALA A 20 10.27 -2.19 16.47
C ALA A 20 9.63 -0.85 16.07
N THR A 21 9.73 -0.45 14.80
CA THR A 21 9.04 0.72 14.27
C THR A 21 7.52 0.60 14.48
N ALA A 22 6.91 -0.54 14.13
CA ALA A 22 5.47 -0.74 14.29
C ALA A 22 5.03 -0.63 15.76
N ARG A 23 5.77 -1.25 16.69
CA ARG A 23 5.48 -1.16 18.14
C ARG A 23 5.59 0.28 18.66
N TYR A 24 6.62 1.00 18.22
CA TYR A 24 6.82 2.40 18.60
C TYR A 24 5.67 3.30 18.09
N LEU A 25 5.29 3.14 16.83
CA LEU A 25 4.16 3.90 16.25
C LEU A 25 2.83 3.54 16.92
N ALA A 26 2.61 2.27 17.29
CA ALA A 26 1.42 1.86 18.03
C ALA A 26 1.37 2.48 19.44
N ALA A 27 2.52 2.61 20.12
CA ALA A 27 2.58 3.31 21.40
C ALA A 27 2.21 4.79 21.26
N MET A 28 2.74 5.47 20.24
CA MET A 28 2.34 6.85 19.91
C MET A 28 0.85 6.96 19.60
N GLN A 29 0.29 6.01 18.85
CA GLN A 29 -1.13 6.00 18.54
C GLN A 29 -1.99 5.89 19.81
N ARG A 30 -1.61 5.06 20.78
CA ARG A 30 -2.32 4.99 22.08
C ARG A 30 -2.31 6.34 22.78
N THR A 31 -1.15 6.99 22.86
CA THR A 31 -1.07 8.33 23.48
C THR A 31 -1.92 9.37 22.73
N LEU A 32 -1.99 9.30 21.40
CA LEU A 32 -2.84 10.19 20.61
C LEU A 32 -4.32 9.94 20.84
N LEU A 33 -4.75 8.68 21.03
CA LEU A 33 -6.14 8.36 21.37
C LEU A 33 -6.54 8.89 22.74
N ASP A 34 -5.64 8.86 23.71
CA ASP A 34 -5.90 9.45 25.02
C ASP A 34 -5.95 10.99 24.95
N ILE A 35 -5.05 11.61 24.18
CA ILE A 35 -5.11 13.05 23.89
C ILE A 35 -6.42 13.41 23.16
N GLU A 36 -6.85 12.60 22.18
CA GLU A 36 -8.10 12.81 21.46
C GLU A 36 -9.30 12.82 22.42
N LYS A 37 -9.39 11.84 23.33
CA LYS A 37 -10.46 11.81 24.35
C LYS A 37 -10.45 13.07 25.21
N ASN A 38 -9.28 13.47 25.70
CA ASN A 38 -9.14 14.68 26.53
C ASN A 38 -9.58 15.93 25.76
N LEU A 39 -9.19 16.04 24.48
CA LEU A 39 -9.60 17.15 23.62
C LEU A 39 -11.09 17.14 23.29
N GLN A 40 -11.71 15.96 23.13
CA GLN A 40 -13.14 15.83 22.93
C GLN A 40 -13.91 16.33 24.17
N THR A 41 -13.50 15.91 25.37
CA THR A 41 -14.08 16.42 26.61
C THR A 41 -13.90 17.93 26.74
N LEU A 42 -12.69 18.44 26.48
CA LEU A 42 -12.41 19.88 26.52
C LEU A 42 -13.27 20.65 25.51
N ALA A 43 -13.52 20.11 24.32
CA ALA A 43 -14.37 20.74 23.32
C ALA A 43 -15.83 20.85 23.77
N VAL A 44 -16.36 19.84 24.47
CA VAL A 44 -17.71 19.89 25.05
C VAL A 44 -17.78 20.95 26.14
N GLU A 45 -16.86 20.92 27.10
CA GLU A 45 -16.81 21.88 28.21
C GLU A 45 -16.63 23.32 27.73
N THR A 46 -15.71 23.54 26.78
CA THR A 46 -15.47 24.86 26.19
C THR A 46 -16.72 25.37 25.46
N ARG A 47 -17.41 24.51 24.72
CA ARG A 47 -18.67 24.87 24.06
C ARG A 47 -19.74 25.26 25.08
N LEU A 48 -19.90 24.49 26.16
CA LEU A 48 -20.88 24.78 27.20
C LEU A 48 -20.56 26.10 27.90
N HIS A 49 -19.30 26.29 28.29
CA HIS A 49 -18.82 27.49 28.94
C HIS A 49 -18.98 28.73 28.05
N CYS A 50 -18.39 28.72 26.84
CA CYS A 50 -18.40 29.89 25.95
C CYS A 50 -19.81 30.27 25.49
N ARG A 51 -20.71 29.30 25.27
CA ARG A 51 -22.11 29.60 24.93
C ARG A 51 -22.94 30.01 26.14
N GLY A 52 -22.52 29.69 27.35
CA GLY A 52 -23.15 30.13 28.59
C GLY A 52 -22.85 31.59 28.95
N LEU A 53 -21.77 32.16 28.41
CA LEU A 53 -21.37 33.55 28.64
C LEU A 53 -22.24 34.54 27.85
N HIS A 54 -23.37 34.90 28.46
CA HIS A 54 -24.26 35.95 28.00
C HIS A 54 -23.82 37.31 28.54
N VAL A 55 -23.96 38.33 27.70
CA VAL A 55 -23.70 39.74 28.02
C VAL A 55 -25.01 40.52 27.90
N ASP A 56 -25.18 41.56 28.72
CA ASP A 56 -26.37 42.40 28.66
C ASP A 56 -26.64 42.92 27.24
N GLY A 57 -27.88 42.75 26.78
CA GLY A 57 -28.30 43.08 25.41
C GLY A 57 -28.12 41.94 24.40
N ASP A 58 -27.56 40.79 24.79
CA ASP A 58 -27.50 39.63 23.90
C ASP A 58 -28.89 39.05 23.60
N ARG A 59 -29.17 38.89 22.30
CA ARG A 59 -30.15 37.91 21.83
C ARG A 59 -29.61 36.48 21.97
N TRP A 60 -30.53 35.51 21.94
CA TRP A 60 -30.28 34.07 22.14
C TRP A 60 -29.13 33.45 21.29
N TYR A 61 -28.74 34.07 20.17
CA TYR A 61 -27.70 33.53 19.27
C TYR A 61 -26.33 34.24 19.39
N HIS A 62 -26.21 35.38 20.07
CA HIS A 62 -24.94 36.15 20.09
C HIS A 62 -23.82 35.42 20.82
N ALA A 63 -24.10 34.84 22.00
CA ALA A 63 -23.13 34.03 22.73
C ALA A 63 -22.62 32.84 21.88
N ARG A 64 -23.53 32.19 21.14
CA ARG A 64 -23.16 31.14 20.18
C ARG A 64 -22.22 31.67 19.10
N MET A 65 -22.52 32.80 18.48
CA MET A 65 -21.69 33.35 17.40
C MET A 65 -20.28 33.71 17.88
N ARG A 66 -20.15 34.23 19.11
CA ARG A 66 -18.84 34.50 19.73
C ARG A 66 -18.06 33.22 20.06
N ALA A 67 -18.75 32.14 20.43
CA ALA A 67 -18.12 30.86 20.73
C ALA A 67 -17.64 30.10 19.47
N LEU A 68 -18.27 30.32 18.32
CA LEU A 68 -17.99 29.56 17.08
C LEU A 68 -16.50 29.52 16.66
N PRO A 69 -15.71 30.60 16.69
CA PRO A 69 -14.29 30.55 16.30
C PRO A 69 -13.48 29.59 17.18
N VAL A 70 -13.73 29.59 18.49
CA VAL A 70 -13.06 28.71 19.45
C VAL A 70 -13.46 27.26 19.22
N GLU A 71 -14.76 27.01 19.03
CA GLU A 71 -15.28 25.67 18.73
C GLU A 71 -14.69 25.11 17.43
N LYS A 72 -14.61 25.94 16.38
CA LYS A 72 -14.00 25.54 15.10
C LYS A 72 -12.52 25.20 15.26
N ALA A 73 -11.76 26.03 15.97
CA ALA A 73 -10.35 25.79 16.21
C ALA A 73 -10.12 24.44 16.93
N LEU A 74 -10.90 24.14 17.97
CA LEU A 74 -10.82 22.86 18.68
C LEU A 74 -11.24 21.67 17.79
N GLN A 75 -12.27 21.82 16.96
CA GLN A 75 -12.66 20.80 16.00
C GLN A 75 -11.57 20.53 14.96
N ASP A 76 -10.86 21.55 14.50
CA ASP A 76 -9.78 21.38 13.53
C ASP A 76 -8.58 20.66 14.15
N VAL A 77 -8.24 20.95 15.42
CA VAL A 77 -7.23 20.18 16.16
C VAL A 77 -7.64 18.70 16.25
N LEU A 78 -8.90 18.40 16.59
CA LEU A 78 -9.40 17.02 16.64
C LEU A 78 -9.27 16.30 15.28
N LYS A 79 -9.58 16.98 14.18
CA LYS A 79 -9.38 16.43 12.83
C LYS A 79 -7.91 16.12 12.56
N HIS A 80 -6.99 17.00 12.96
CA HIS A 80 -5.56 16.79 12.78
C HIS A 80 -5.03 15.61 13.61
N VAL A 81 -5.48 15.45 14.86
CA VAL A 81 -5.12 14.30 15.70
C VAL A 81 -5.61 12.98 15.08
N ASN A 82 -6.84 12.95 14.57
CA ASN A 82 -7.39 11.79 13.86
C ASN A 82 -6.65 11.50 12.55
N GLY A 83 -6.28 12.54 11.80
CA GLY A 83 -5.46 12.41 10.59
C GLY A 83 -4.07 11.86 10.90
N LEU A 84 -3.45 12.33 11.98
CA LEU A 84 -2.14 11.88 12.45
C LEU A 84 -2.18 10.40 12.84
N SER A 85 -3.16 9.96 13.63
CA SER A 85 -3.29 8.56 14.05
C SER A 85 -3.40 7.61 12.86
N LYS A 86 -4.25 7.93 11.87
CA LYS A 86 -4.33 7.20 10.59
C LYS A 86 -3.02 7.23 9.80
N GLY A 87 -2.31 8.36 9.83
CA GLY A 87 -1.00 8.51 9.20
C GLY A 87 0.05 7.57 9.82
N LEU A 88 0.03 7.38 11.13
CA LEU A 88 0.94 6.48 11.84
C LEU A 88 0.68 5.01 11.46
N GLU A 89 -0.59 4.58 11.45
CA GLU A 89 -0.96 3.22 11.02
C GLU A 89 -0.50 2.92 9.59
N LYS A 90 -0.78 3.85 8.68
CA LYS A 90 -0.37 3.73 7.27
C LYS A 90 1.16 3.65 7.13
N THR A 91 1.89 4.38 7.97
CA THR A 91 3.36 4.37 7.96
C THR A 91 3.91 3.03 8.44
N ALA A 92 3.36 2.47 9.52
CA ALA A 92 3.72 1.14 10.01
C ALA A 92 3.47 0.06 8.95
N TYR A 93 2.31 0.09 8.29
CA TYR A 93 2.00 -0.82 7.17
C TYR A 93 3.01 -0.71 6.03
N LYS A 94 3.29 0.51 5.55
CA LYS A 94 4.24 0.73 4.46
C LYS A 94 5.67 0.28 4.80
N ARG A 95 6.12 0.49 6.04
CA ARG A 95 7.46 0.08 6.48
C ARG A 95 7.63 -1.43 6.50
N ASN A 96 6.60 -2.17 6.89
CA ASN A 96 6.57 -3.63 6.83
C ASN A 96 6.55 -4.13 5.39
N ALA A 97 5.68 -3.56 4.54
CA ALA A 97 5.63 -3.90 3.12
C ALA A 97 6.99 -3.71 2.43
N PHE A 98 7.68 -2.60 2.72
CA PHE A 98 9.04 -2.36 2.22
C PHE A 98 10.03 -3.43 2.70
N ALA A 99 9.98 -3.82 3.97
CA ALA A 99 10.86 -4.86 4.51
C ALA A 99 10.63 -6.22 3.81
N ASP A 100 9.37 -6.57 3.55
CA ASP A 100 9.01 -7.82 2.88
C ASP A 100 9.40 -7.82 1.40
N GLU A 101 9.28 -6.68 0.72
CA GLU A 101 9.77 -6.51 -0.64
C GLU A 101 11.27 -6.71 -0.73
N VAL A 102 12.03 -6.10 0.19
CA VAL A 102 13.50 -6.25 0.27
C VAL A 102 13.89 -7.71 0.50
N LYS A 103 13.21 -8.43 1.40
CA LYS A 103 13.43 -9.87 1.63
C LYS A 103 13.19 -10.72 0.38
N LYS A 104 12.24 -10.33 -0.48
CA LYS A 104 11.91 -11.05 -1.74
C LYS A 104 12.88 -10.73 -2.90
N LEU A 105 13.67 -9.66 -2.82
CA LEU A 105 14.57 -9.24 -3.90
C LEU A 105 15.60 -10.30 -4.34
N PRO A 106 16.28 -11.03 -3.44
CA PRO A 106 17.27 -12.03 -3.85
C PRO A 106 16.66 -13.15 -4.68
N GLY A 107 15.46 -13.64 -4.32
CA GLY A 107 14.72 -14.64 -5.11
C GLY A 107 14.35 -14.11 -6.48
N LYS A 108 13.78 -12.90 -6.54
CA LYS A 108 13.45 -12.22 -7.81
C LYS A 108 14.67 -12.00 -8.71
N ARG A 109 15.85 -11.72 -8.15
CA ARG A 109 17.09 -11.55 -8.92
C ARG A 109 17.57 -12.89 -9.49
N ARG A 110 17.55 -13.95 -8.69
CA ARG A 110 17.90 -15.32 -9.14
C ARG A 110 16.96 -15.82 -10.24
N GLU A 111 15.67 -15.62 -10.08
CA GLU A 111 14.67 -15.97 -11.11
C GLU A 111 14.91 -15.22 -12.43
N LYS A 112 15.15 -13.90 -12.35
CA LYS A 112 15.49 -13.09 -13.53
C LYS A 112 16.80 -13.53 -14.19
N GLU A 113 17.80 -13.94 -13.42
CA GLU A 113 19.06 -14.46 -13.96
C GLU A 113 18.86 -15.79 -14.68
N LEU A 114 18.08 -16.71 -14.11
CA LEU A 114 17.69 -17.97 -14.76
C LEU A 114 16.89 -17.73 -16.04
N GLU A 115 15.95 -16.78 -16.02
CA GLU A 115 15.19 -16.41 -17.21
C GLU A 115 16.09 -15.80 -18.29
N LYS A 116 17.04 -14.94 -17.91
CA LYS A 116 18.05 -14.42 -18.84
C LYS A 116 18.92 -15.53 -19.41
N GLN A 117 19.33 -16.53 -18.63
CA GLN A 117 20.08 -17.68 -19.12
C GLN A 117 19.25 -18.53 -20.09
N ARG A 118 17.97 -18.78 -19.78
CA ARG A 118 17.03 -19.49 -20.67
C ARG A 118 16.80 -18.74 -21.99
N LYS A 119 16.73 -17.41 -21.96
CA LYS A 119 16.59 -16.56 -23.16
C LYS A 119 17.88 -16.46 -23.96
N LYS A 120 19.04 -16.44 -23.31
CA LYS A 120 20.37 -16.38 -23.97
C LYS A 120 20.77 -17.69 -24.61
N ASN A 121 20.43 -18.82 -23.97
CA ASN A 121 20.53 -20.15 -24.55
C ASN A 121 19.12 -20.68 -24.79
N PRO A 122 18.42 -20.25 -25.85
CA PRO A 122 17.24 -20.98 -26.28
C PRO A 122 17.71 -22.40 -26.53
N LYS A 123 17.29 -23.37 -25.70
CA LYS A 123 17.47 -24.77 -26.03
C LYS A 123 16.80 -24.91 -27.39
N GLN A 124 17.60 -25.14 -28.43
CA GLN A 124 17.10 -25.55 -29.73
C GLN A 124 16.24 -26.77 -29.40
N LEU A 125 14.92 -26.62 -29.56
CA LEU A 125 14.01 -27.76 -29.55
C LEU A 125 14.61 -28.69 -30.59
N GLN A 126 15.23 -29.79 -30.15
CA GLN A 126 15.63 -30.84 -31.06
C GLN A 126 14.34 -31.27 -31.73
N VAL A 127 14.20 -30.87 -33.00
CA VAL A 127 13.24 -31.49 -33.90
C VAL A 127 13.51 -32.97 -33.78
N ALA A 128 12.51 -33.73 -33.34
CA ALA A 128 12.62 -35.17 -33.21
C ALA A 128 13.18 -35.71 -34.55
N PRO A 129 14.17 -36.61 -34.54
CA PRO A 129 14.74 -37.12 -35.78
C PRO A 129 13.61 -37.79 -36.56
N ASN A 130 13.28 -37.21 -37.72
CA ASN A 130 12.38 -37.84 -38.67
C ASN A 130 12.90 -39.25 -38.95
N PRO A 131 12.08 -40.30 -38.79
CA PRO A 131 12.45 -41.59 -39.33
C PRO A 131 12.43 -41.49 -40.85
N THR A 132 13.59 -41.73 -41.45
CA THR A 132 13.72 -41.95 -42.89
C THR A 132 12.80 -43.12 -43.26
N GLN A 133 11.78 -42.86 -44.06
CA GLN A 133 11.13 -43.91 -44.85
C GLN A 133 11.20 -43.50 -46.32
N GLU A 134 12.04 -44.25 -47.02
CA GLU A 134 12.05 -44.40 -48.46
C GLU A 134 10.64 -44.79 -48.94
N GLY A 135 10.18 -44.20 -50.04
CA GLY A 135 9.03 -44.77 -50.75
C GLY A 135 8.19 -43.79 -51.55
N ALA A 136 8.31 -43.92 -52.87
CA ALA A 136 7.28 -43.70 -53.87
C ALA A 136 6.86 -42.26 -54.24
N GLN A 137 7.21 -41.94 -55.49
CA GLN A 137 6.54 -40.99 -56.38
C GLN A 137 5.01 -41.06 -56.29
N GLY A 138 4.34 -39.90 -56.27
CA GLY A 138 2.90 -39.81 -56.43
C GLY A 138 2.38 -38.38 -56.35
N GLN A 139 2.26 -37.71 -57.50
CA GLN A 139 1.59 -36.42 -57.63
C GLN A 139 0.06 -36.57 -57.43
N ASN A 140 -0.54 -35.50 -56.89
CA ASN A 140 -1.95 -35.10 -56.96
C ASN A 140 -2.93 -35.54 -55.83
N SER A 141 -3.02 -34.64 -54.86
CA SER A 141 -4.20 -34.09 -54.17
C SER A 141 -5.56 -34.80 -54.26
N GLY A 142 -6.04 -35.28 -53.11
CA GLY A 142 -7.45 -35.56 -52.79
C GLY A 142 -7.76 -35.25 -51.31
N TYR A 143 -8.74 -34.37 -51.08
CA TYR A 143 -9.42 -33.90 -49.85
C TYR A 143 -9.45 -34.85 -48.62
N SER A 144 -9.01 -34.43 -47.40
CA SER A 144 -9.73 -33.82 -46.21
C SER A 144 -10.37 -34.87 -45.25
N VAL A 145 -10.31 -34.84 -43.90
CA VAL A 145 -10.81 -33.84 -42.90
C VAL A 145 -10.16 -34.07 -41.47
N PRO A 146 -10.44 -33.34 -40.36
CA PRO A 146 -9.42 -32.66 -39.54
C PRO A 146 -9.42 -33.02 -38.03
N THR A 147 -8.44 -32.52 -37.26
CA THR A 147 -8.40 -32.68 -35.78
C THR A 147 -8.04 -31.39 -35.01
N SER A 148 -8.89 -30.35 -35.18
CA SER A 148 -9.35 -29.34 -34.17
C SER A 148 -8.36 -28.27 -33.60
N ILE A 149 -8.72 -27.04 -33.15
CA ILE A 149 -10.01 -26.41 -32.72
C ILE A 149 -10.26 -25.03 -33.38
N TYR A 150 -9.34 -24.50 -34.20
CA TYR A 150 -9.57 -23.25 -34.95
C TYR A 150 -10.19 -23.46 -36.34
N ASP A 151 -10.71 -24.66 -36.59
CA ASP A 151 -11.33 -25.00 -37.87
C ASP A 151 -12.79 -24.52 -37.91
N LEU A 152 -12.96 -23.20 -37.93
CA LEU A 152 -14.19 -22.52 -38.31
C LEU A 152 -13.93 -21.78 -39.62
N GLY A 153 -13.95 -22.55 -40.69
CA GLY A 153 -13.84 -22.07 -42.07
C GLY A 153 -14.98 -22.63 -42.93
N SER A 154 -16.23 -22.44 -42.52
CA SER A 154 -17.38 -22.66 -43.40
C SER A 154 -17.32 -21.67 -44.55
N ARG A 155 -16.68 -22.09 -45.66
CA ARG A 155 -16.79 -21.45 -46.96
C ARG A 155 -17.70 -22.29 -47.84
N GLU A 156 -18.65 -21.59 -48.44
CA GLU A 156 -19.71 -22.04 -49.34
C GLU A 156 -19.21 -22.87 -50.53
N SER A 157 -20.00 -23.87 -50.97
CA SER A 157 -20.40 -24.09 -52.38
C SER A 157 -21.32 -25.31 -52.52
N ALA A 158 -22.61 -25.05 -52.75
CA ALA A 158 -23.38 -25.58 -53.87
C ALA A 158 -24.46 -24.54 -54.22
#